data_AF-A0A8B5W6N8-F1
#
_entry.id   AF-A0A8B5W6N8-F1
#
_cell.length_a   1.000
_cell.length_b   1.000
_cell.length_c   1.000
_cell.angle_alpha   90.00
_cell.angle_beta   90.00
_cell.angle_gamma   90.00
#
_symmetry.space_group_name_H-M   'P 1'
#
loop_
_entity.id
_entity.type
_entity.pdbx_description
1 polymer ?
#
loop_
_entity_poly.entity_id
_entity_poly.type
_entity_poly.pdbx_seq_one_letter_code
_entity_poly.pdbx_strand_id
1 'polypeptide(L)'
;MTSMKKRFIYVIDTPTESKELLIRENELIENADGELDCPLDKILSRYHMEWNDLFQMNAASVSLMAEDISERKVIRSISFENLHYHNNTKEVC
;
A
#
# COMPACT_ATOMS: atom_id res chain seq x y z
N MET A 1 15.30 20.82 15.01
CA MET A 1 15.06 20.26 13.66
C MET A 1 13.69 19.63 13.71
N THR A 2 12.67 20.34 13.23
CA THR A 2 11.29 19.88 13.22
C THR A 2 11.17 18.75 12.21
N SER A 3 11.20 17.50 12.69
CA SER A 3 10.79 16.34 11.88
C SER A 3 9.37 16.60 11.41
N MET A 4 9.21 17.07 10.18
CA MET A 4 7.91 17.17 9.55
C MET A 4 7.34 15.76 9.55
N LYS A 5 6.24 15.57 10.29
CA LYS A 5 5.54 14.30 10.42
C LYS A 5 4.94 13.97 9.06
N LYS A 6 5.74 13.33 8.20
CA LYS A 6 5.30 12.73 6.94
C LYS A 6 4.20 11.73 7.27
N ARG A 7 2.99 11.99 6.80
CA ARG A 7 1.88 11.05 6.91
C ARG A 7 1.86 10.25 5.63
N PHE A 8 1.82 8.94 5.75
CA PHE A 8 1.66 8.10 4.59
C PHE A 8 0.21 7.62 4.54
N ILE A 9 -0.35 7.57 3.34
CA ILE A 9 -1.70 7.08 3.08
C ILE A 9 -1.65 6.15 1.87
N TYR A 10 -2.36 5.03 1.96
CA TYR A 10 -2.65 4.17 0.83
C TYR A 10 -4.02 4.52 0.28
N VAL A 11 -4.07 4.87 -1.01
CA VAL A 11 -5.33 5.10 -1.71
C VAL A 11 -5.59 3.89 -2.60
N ILE A 12 -6.58 3.09 -2.22
CA ILE A 12 -7.08 1.97 -3.02
C ILE A 12 -8.20 2.53 -3.88
N ASP A 13 -8.00 2.55 -5.18
CA ASP A 13 -9.02 2.92 -6.13
C ASP A 13 -9.72 1.64 -6.60
N THR A 14 -11.04 1.57 -6.45
CA THR A 14 -11.88 0.49 -7.01
C THR A 14 -12.87 1.12 -8.00
N PRO A 15 -13.43 0.37 -8.96
CA PRO A 15 -14.38 0.90 -9.92
C PRO A 15 -15.68 1.40 -9.26
N THR A 16 -15.95 1.01 -8.01
CA THR A 16 -17.15 1.41 -7.27
C THR A 16 -16.87 2.53 -6.27
N GLU A 17 -15.71 2.51 -5.62
CA GLU A 17 -15.32 3.46 -4.58
C GLU A 17 -13.79 3.59 -4.42
N SER A 18 -13.31 4.72 -3.91
CA SER A 18 -11.93 4.90 -3.49
C SER A 18 -11.82 4.81 -1.97
N LYS A 19 -10.87 4.03 -1.46
CA LYS A 19 -10.67 3.78 -0.03
C LYS A 19 -9.29 4.24 0.41
N GLU A 20 -9.26 5.12 1.41
CA GLU A 20 -8.01 5.68 1.95
C GLU A 20 -7.63 4.99 3.27
N LEU A 21 -6.44 4.40 3.31
CA LEU A 21 -5.87 3.73 4.48
C LEU A 21 -4.74 4.56 5.04
N LEU A 22 -4.90 5.00 6.29
CA LEU A 22 -3.90 5.82 6.98
C LEU A 22 -2.78 4.95 7.56
N ILE A 23 -1.56 5.24 7.13
CA ILE A 23 -0.36 4.59 7.61
C ILE A 23 0.18 5.35 8.81
N ARG A 24 0.47 4.62 9.87
CA ARG A 24 1.10 5.18 11.08
C ARG A 24 2.60 5.00 11.01
N GLU A 25 3.34 5.87 11.70
CA GLU A 25 4.80 5.77 11.80
C GLU A 25 5.27 4.41 12.33
N ASN A 26 4.47 3.73 13.16
CA ASN A 26 4.75 2.39 13.67
C ASN A 26 4.68 1.26 12.61
N GLU A 27 4.11 1.57 11.45
CA GLU A 27 4.00 0.64 10.32
C GLU A 27 5.09 0.88 9.28
N LEU A 28 5.81 1.99 9.40
CA LEU A 28 7.03 2.25 8.66
C LEU A 28 8.14 1.45 9.33
N ILE A 29 8.77 0.57 8.57
CA ILE A 29 9.88 -0.26 9.04
C ILE A 29 11.13 0.30 8.41
N GLU A 30 12.13 0.61 9.23
CA GLU A 30 13.45 0.93 8.69
C GLU A 30 14.15 -0.39 8.34
N ASN A 31 14.47 -0.55 7.07
CA ASN A 31 15.24 -1.68 6.56
C ASN A 31 16.64 -1.67 7.16
N ALA A 32 17.31 -2.82 7.08
CA ALA A 32 18.74 -2.90 7.37
C ALA A 32 19.63 -2.01 6.48
N ASP A 33 19.10 -1.48 5.37
CA ASP A 33 19.75 -0.53 4.47
C ASP A 33 19.54 0.95 4.88
N GLY A 34 18.75 1.22 5.93
CA GLY A 34 18.36 2.58 6.32
C GLY A 34 17.28 3.19 5.42
N GLU A 35 16.75 2.40 4.48
CA GLU A 35 15.58 2.75 3.68
C GLU A 35 14.30 2.52 4.49
N LEU A 36 13.38 3.47 4.36
CA LEU A 36 12.10 3.44 5.05
C LEU A 36 11.12 2.65 4.19
N ASP A 37 10.90 1.38 4.55
CA ASP A 37 10.01 0.46 3.86
C ASP A 37 8.65 0.40 4.55
N CYS A 38 7.64 0.18 3.73
CA CYS A 38 6.27 0.17 4.20
C CYS A 38 5.54 -1.00 3.55
N PRO A 39 5.42 -2.14 4.28
CA PRO A 39 4.73 -3.30 3.75
C PRO A 39 3.23 -3.02 3.68
N LEU A 40 2.69 -2.90 2.46
CA LEU A 40 1.24 -2.80 2.22
C LEU A 40 0.49 -3.92 2.95
N ASP A 41 1.06 -5.12 2.99
CA ASP A 41 0.50 -6.29 3.67
C ASP A 41 0.17 -6.02 5.15
N LYS A 42 1.07 -5.33 5.87
CA LYS A 42 0.87 -4.99 7.29
C LYS A 42 -0.28 -4.00 7.47
N ILE A 43 -0.38 -3.03 6.56
CA ILE A 43 -1.49 -2.06 6.56
C ILE A 43 -2.80 -2.78 6.29
N LEU A 44 -2.88 -3.60 5.25
CA LEU A 44 -4.08 -4.38 4.94
C LEU A 44 -4.50 -5.25 6.12
N SER A 45 -3.55 -5.98 6.72
CA SER A 45 -3.79 -6.85 7.87
C SER A 45 -4.41 -6.10 9.06
N ARG A 46 -3.95 -4.87 9.34
CA ARG A 46 -4.54 -4.01 10.38
C ARG A 46 -6.00 -3.65 10.11
N TYR A 47 -6.38 -3.53 8.85
CA TYR A 47 -7.76 -3.28 8.44
C TYR A 47 -8.55 -4.58 8.21
N HIS A 48 -8.01 -5.75 8.62
CA HIS A 48 -8.57 -7.08 8.34
C HIS A 48 -8.82 -7.32 6.85
N MET A 49 -8.01 -6.69 6.00
CA MET A 49 -7.99 -6.88 4.56
C MET A 49 -6.73 -7.66 4.17
N GLU A 50 -6.83 -8.37 3.06
CA GLU A 50 -5.71 -9.09 2.46
C GLU A 50 -5.53 -8.60 1.03
N TRP A 51 -4.37 -8.87 0.43
CA TRP A 51 -4.18 -8.62 -0.99
C TRP A 51 -5.28 -9.27 -1.84
N ASN A 52 -5.65 -10.51 -1.48
CA ASN A 52 -6.74 -11.24 -2.14
C ASN A 52 -8.07 -10.46 -2.08
N ASP A 53 -8.33 -9.77 -0.99
CA ASP A 53 -9.54 -8.96 -0.81
C ASP A 53 -9.55 -7.76 -1.77
N LEU A 54 -8.40 -7.11 -1.98
CA LEU A 54 -8.25 -6.05 -3.00
C LEU A 54 -8.52 -6.58 -4.41
N PHE A 55 -8.02 -7.78 -4.72
CA PHE A 55 -8.31 -8.43 -6.01
C PHE A 55 -9.79 -8.80 -6.14
N GLN A 56 -10.42 -9.32 -5.08
CA GLN A 56 -11.85 -9.65 -5.06
C GLN A 56 -12.74 -8.41 -5.16
N MET A 57 -12.31 -7.29 -4.56
CA MET A 57 -12.95 -5.97 -4.68
C MET A 57 -12.73 -5.33 -6.06
N ASN A 58 -11.98 -5.97 -6.96
CA ASN A 58 -11.63 -5.42 -8.26
C ASN A 58 -10.92 -4.07 -8.12
N ALA A 59 -10.04 -3.91 -7.12
CA ALA A 59 -9.22 -2.71 -6.99
C ALA A 59 -8.53 -2.44 -8.32
N ALA A 60 -8.67 -1.24 -8.86
CA ALA A 60 -8.04 -0.80 -10.10
C ALA A 60 -6.57 -0.46 -9.85
N SER A 61 -6.29 0.25 -8.75
CA SER A 61 -4.94 0.61 -8.37
C SER A 61 -4.81 0.89 -6.87
N VAL A 62 -3.60 0.74 -6.34
CA VAL A 62 -3.25 1.11 -4.98
C VAL A 62 -2.04 2.04 -5.01
N SER A 63 -2.25 3.28 -4.56
CA SER A 63 -1.23 4.32 -4.56
C SER A 63 -0.82 4.68 -3.13
N LEU A 64 0.45 4.46 -2.81
CA LEU A 64 1.11 4.99 -1.62
C LEU A 64 1.45 6.46 -1.84
N MET A 65 0.81 7.33 -1.07
CA MET A 65 1.09 8.76 -1.06
C MET A 65 1.69 9.17 0.29
N ALA A 66 2.69 10.02 0.26
CA ALA A 66 3.18 10.77 1.40
C ALA A 66 2.52 12.15 1.38
N GLU A 67 1.71 12.43 2.39
CA GLU A 67 1.27 13.77 2.74
C GLU A 67 2.29 14.43 3.65
N ASP A 68 2.93 15.47 3.13
CA ASP A 68 3.68 16.44 3.91
C ASP A 68 2.82 17.72 4.10
N ILE A 69 3.23 18.59 5.01
CA ILE A 69 2.44 19.80 5.37
C ILE A 69 2.24 20.74 4.17
N SER A 70 3.14 20.68 3.17
CA SER A 70 3.09 21.50 1.97
C SER A 70 2.82 20.73 0.67
N GLU A 71 3.08 19.43 0.61
CA GLU A 71 3.05 18.69 -0.66
C GLU A 71 2.56 17.24 -0.49
N ARG A 72 1.79 16.76 -1.46
CA ARG A 72 1.44 15.35 -1.63
C ARG A 72 2.38 14.73 -2.65
N LYS A 73 3.18 13.74 -2.22
CA LYS A 73 4.09 13.01 -3.10
C LYS A 73 3.66 11.55 -3.22
N VAL A 74 3.42 11.08 -4.43
CA VAL A 74 3.24 9.64 -4.67
C VAL A 74 4.60 8.95 -4.48
N ILE A 75 4.67 8.05 -3.51
CA ILE A 75 5.88 7.26 -3.24
C ILE A 75 5.93 6.06 -4.17
N ARG A 76 4.80 5.35 -4.30
CA ARG A 76 4.71 4.13 -5.10
C ARG A 76 3.26 3.90 -5.50
N SER A 77 3.00 3.52 -6.75
CA SER A 77 1.68 3.11 -7.21
C SER A 77 1.74 1.70 -7.77
N ILE A 78 0.68 0.94 -7.53
CA ILE A 78 0.55 -0.46 -7.92
C ILE A 78 -0.78 -0.58 -8.66
N SER A 79 -0.72 -0.71 -9.97
CA SER A 79 -1.92 -0.88 -10.79
C SER A 79 -2.29 -2.36 -10.87
N PHE A 80 -3.47 -2.70 -10.37
CA PHE A 80 -4.00 -4.07 -10.39
C PHE A 80 -4.51 -4.45 -11.77
N GLU A 81 -4.85 -3.46 -12.61
CA GLU A 81 -5.32 -3.63 -14.00
C GLU A 81 -4.33 -4.42 -14.89
N ASN A 82 -3.03 -4.41 -14.57
CA ASN A 82 -1.99 -5.16 -15.31
C ASN A 82 -1.23 -6.16 -14.42
N LEU A 83 -1.64 -6.33 -13.17
CA LEU A 83 -0.99 -7.25 -12.24
C LEU A 83 -1.63 -8.63 -12.41
N HIS A 84 -1.05 -9.43 -13.30
CA HIS A 84 -1.30 -10.86 -13.31
C HIS A 84 -0.82 -11.42 -11.96
N TYR A 85 -1.77 -11.73 -11.06
CA TYR A 85 -1.49 -12.55 -9.89
C TYR A 85 -1.10 -13.94 -10.40
N HIS A 86 0.20 -14.18 -10.59
CA HIS A 86 0.70 -15.54 -10.82
C HIS A 86 0.53 -16.30 -9.51
N ASN A 87 -0.65 -16.91 -9.34
CA ASN A 87 -0.83 -17.98 -8.37
C ASN A 87 0.09 -19.12 -8.82
N ASN A 88 1.31 -19.17 -8.27
CA ASN A 88 2.24 -20.27 -8.49
C ASN A 88 1.69 -21.48 -7.74
N THR A 89 0.60 -22.03 -8.28
CA THR A 89 0.03 -23.29 -7.86
C THR A 89 1.06 -24.33 -8.26
N LYS A 90 1.68 -24.92 -7.26
CA LYS A 90 2.71 -25.94 -7.38
C LYS A 90 2.31 -27.00 -8.41
N GLU A 91 3.07 -27.12 -9.49
CA GLU A 91 3.19 -28.40 -10.18
C GLU A 91 4.16 -29.25 -9.37
N VAL A 92 3.60 -30.10 -8.50
CA VAL A 92 4.30 -31.28 -7.98
C VAL A 92 4.25 -32.31 -9.10
N CYS A 93 5.41 -32.62 -9.66
CA CYS A 93 5.65 -33.84 -10.44
C CYS A 93 6.53 -34.77 -9.60
#